data_AF-A0A7J7SDJ8-F1
#
_entry.id   AF-A0A7J7SDJ8-F1
#
_cell.length_a   1.000
_cell.length_b   1.000
_cell.length_c   1.000
_cell.angle_alpha   90.00
_cell.angle_beta   90.00
_cell.angle_gamma   90.00
#
_symmetry.space_group_name_H-M   'P 1'
#
loop_
_entity.id
_entity.type
_entity.pdbx_description
1 polymer ?
#
loop_
_entity_poly.entity_id
_entity_poly.type
_entity_poly.pdbx_seq_one_letter_code
_entity_poly.pdbx_strand_id
1 'polypeptide(L)'
;MPSGGDQSPPPSPPPPAAAGSEEEEEEDDDDGEAEDSAQPTRTPTPQTQQRFDELCCRLNMDEAARTEAWDSYRSMSESYTLEGNDLHWLACALYVACRKSVPTVSKGTAEGNYVSLTRLLRCSEQSLIEFFNKMKKWEEMANLPQDFRERTERLERNFTVSAVIFKKYEPIFQDIFKYPQEEQPRQQRGRKQRRQPCTVSEIFHFCWVLFIYAKGNFPMISDDLVNSYHLLLCALDLVYGNALQCSNRKELVNPNFKGLSEDGHAKDFKPSSDPPCVIEKLCSLHDGLVLEAKGIKEHFWKPYIRRLYEKKLLKGKEENLTGFLEPGNFGENL
;
A
#
# COMPACT_ATOMS: atom_id res chain seq x y z
N MET A 1 -33.70 -63.54 -8.39
CA MET A 1 -32.77 -63.85 -7.27
C MET A 1 -31.40 -63.29 -7.61
N PRO A 2 -30.59 -62.85 -6.63
CA PRO A 2 -30.67 -61.65 -5.76
C PRO A 2 -29.96 -60.43 -6.44
N SER A 3 -30.21 -59.13 -6.18
CA SER A 3 -30.31 -58.31 -4.95
C SER A 3 -29.01 -58.11 -4.18
N GLY A 4 -28.37 -56.96 -4.39
CA GLY A 4 -27.37 -56.31 -3.54
C GLY A 4 -27.18 -54.89 -4.09
N GLY A 5 -27.29 -53.80 -3.33
CA GLY A 5 -27.36 -53.61 -1.89
C GLY A 5 -26.76 -52.23 -1.63
N ASP A 6 -27.56 -51.19 -1.88
CA ASP A 6 -27.20 -49.78 -1.71
C ASP A 6 -27.19 -49.47 -0.20
N GLN A 7 -26.01 -49.19 0.37
CA GLN A 7 -25.86 -48.87 1.80
C GLN A 7 -26.04 -47.37 2.01
N SER A 8 -27.16 -47.00 2.62
CA SER A 8 -27.35 -45.68 3.24
C SER A 8 -26.73 -45.67 4.65
N PRO A 9 -26.14 -44.54 5.10
CA PRO A 9 -25.50 -44.46 6.42
C PRO A 9 -26.53 -44.42 7.57
N PRO A 10 -26.14 -44.83 8.79
CA PRO A 10 -27.05 -44.89 9.94
C PRO A 10 -27.37 -43.50 10.51
N PRO A 11 -28.53 -43.33 11.18
CA PRO A 11 -28.95 -42.05 11.75
C PRO A 11 -28.20 -41.71 13.05
N SER A 12 -27.99 -40.41 13.26
CA SER A 12 -27.36 -39.83 14.46
C SER A 12 -28.23 -40.00 15.72
N PRO A 13 -27.63 -40.13 16.93
CA PRO A 13 -28.36 -40.32 18.17
C PRO A 13 -29.07 -39.03 18.66
N PRO A 14 -30.15 -39.16 19.45
CA PRO A 14 -30.93 -38.01 19.92
C PRO A 14 -30.23 -37.25 21.07
N PRO A 15 -30.58 -35.96 21.28
CA PRO A 15 -30.02 -35.16 22.37
C PRO A 15 -30.58 -35.57 23.74
N PRO A 16 -29.82 -35.40 24.85
CA PRO A 16 -30.28 -35.72 26.18
C PRO A 16 -31.35 -34.72 26.68
N ALA A 17 -32.30 -35.25 27.44
CA ALA A 17 -33.49 -34.58 27.95
C ALA A 17 -33.18 -33.55 29.05
N ALA A 18 -33.93 -32.44 29.01
CA ALA A 18 -34.00 -31.47 30.09
C ALA A 18 -34.71 -32.07 31.32
N ALA A 19 -34.08 -31.99 32.48
CA ALA A 19 -34.71 -32.20 33.78
C ALA A 19 -34.70 -30.86 34.53
N GLY A 20 -35.86 -30.46 35.02
CA GLY A 20 -36.06 -29.21 35.74
C GLY A 20 -35.78 -29.30 37.24
N SER A 21 -35.46 -28.13 37.78
CA SER A 21 -35.88 -27.53 39.05
C SER A 21 -35.75 -28.34 40.35
N GLU A 22 -34.78 -27.96 41.19
CA GLU A 22 -34.94 -27.92 42.64
C GLU A 22 -34.43 -26.56 43.14
N GLU A 23 -35.32 -25.84 43.82
CA GLU A 23 -35.07 -24.59 44.53
C GLU A 23 -34.46 -24.95 45.90
N GLU A 24 -33.29 -24.41 46.22
CA GLU A 24 -32.77 -24.37 47.59
C GLU A 24 -32.58 -22.92 47.99
N GLU A 25 -33.42 -22.48 48.92
CA GLU A 25 -33.26 -21.24 49.70
C GLU A 25 -32.12 -21.48 50.72
N GLU A 26 -31.07 -20.67 50.66
CA GLU A 26 -30.19 -20.45 51.81
C GLU A 26 -30.14 -18.94 52.10
N GLU A 27 -30.76 -18.57 53.23
CA GLU A 27 -30.47 -17.35 53.97
C GLU A 27 -29.11 -17.52 54.64
N ASP A 28 -28.17 -16.61 54.40
CA ASP A 28 -27.06 -16.34 55.31
C ASP A 28 -26.83 -14.81 55.36
N ASP A 29 -27.19 -14.23 56.49
CA ASP A 29 -26.73 -12.93 56.97
C ASP A 29 -25.23 -13.01 57.27
N ASP A 30 -24.40 -12.19 56.62
CA ASP A 30 -23.11 -11.76 57.20
C ASP A 30 -22.72 -10.36 56.72
N ASP A 31 -22.63 -9.46 57.68
CA ASP A 31 -22.18 -8.07 57.56
C ASP A 31 -20.70 -8.04 57.12
N GLY A 32 -20.43 -7.49 55.93
CA GLY A 32 -19.07 -7.32 55.42
C GLY A 32 -18.93 -6.07 54.57
N GLU A 33 -18.16 -5.12 55.08
CA GLU A 33 -17.95 -3.75 54.61
C GLU A 33 -17.76 -3.60 53.10
N ALA A 34 -18.41 -2.56 52.54
CA ALA A 34 -18.18 -2.09 51.19
C ALA A 34 -16.73 -1.61 51.01
N GLU A 35 -15.85 -2.49 50.55
CA GLU A 35 -14.60 -2.08 49.93
C GLU A 35 -14.93 -1.46 48.56
N ASP A 36 -14.95 -0.14 48.55
CA ASP A 36 -14.81 0.70 47.36
C ASP A 36 -13.54 0.28 46.61
N SER A 37 -13.67 -0.69 45.70
CA SER A 37 -12.64 -1.06 44.76
C SER A 37 -12.56 0.02 43.68
N ALA A 38 -12.05 1.20 44.07
CA ALA A 38 -11.68 2.25 43.15
C ALA A 38 -10.64 1.67 42.19
N GLN A 39 -11.02 1.53 40.92
CA GLN A 39 -10.08 1.21 39.86
C GLN A 39 -8.91 2.21 39.91
N PRO A 40 -7.65 1.76 39.90
CA PRO A 40 -6.53 2.68 39.96
C PRO A 40 -6.57 3.56 38.71
N THR A 41 -6.77 4.86 38.89
CA THR A 41 -6.57 5.88 37.86
C THR A 41 -5.12 5.80 37.40
N ARG A 42 -4.90 5.09 36.28
CA ARG A 42 -3.58 4.90 35.69
C ARG A 42 -3.17 6.19 35.00
N THR A 43 -2.55 7.07 35.78
CA THR A 43 -1.89 8.26 35.23
C THR A 43 -0.69 7.82 34.37
N PRO A 44 -0.44 8.48 33.21
CA PRO A 44 0.72 8.19 32.39
C PRO A 44 2.02 8.30 33.19
N THR A 45 2.92 7.34 33.03
CA THR A 45 4.20 7.38 33.77
C THR A 45 5.09 8.52 33.28
N PRO A 46 5.98 9.07 34.14
CA PRO A 46 6.97 10.06 33.70
C PRO A 46 7.86 9.58 32.54
N GLN A 47 8.11 8.28 32.45
CA GLN A 47 8.86 7.68 31.35
C GLN A 47 8.09 7.73 30.02
N THR A 48 6.77 7.54 30.05
CA THR A 48 5.89 7.65 28.88
C THR A 48 5.92 9.08 28.33
N GLN A 49 5.91 10.09 29.21
CA GLN A 49 6.03 11.50 28.82
C GLN A 49 7.38 11.83 28.20
N GLN A 50 8.48 11.36 28.79
CA GLN A 50 9.81 11.58 28.24
C GLN A 50 9.95 10.98 26.82
N ARG A 51 9.48 9.75 26.61
CA ARG A 51 9.49 9.11 25.29
C ARG A 51 8.62 9.84 24.27
N PHE A 52 7.49 10.40 24.72
CA PHE A 52 6.63 11.23 23.88
C PHE A 52 7.33 12.53 23.45
N ASP A 53 8.03 13.19 24.38
CA ASP A 53 8.79 14.40 24.08
C ASP A 53 9.91 14.13 23.08
N GLU A 54 10.64 13.02 23.25
CA GLU A 54 11.66 12.56 22.28
C GLU A 54 11.06 12.29 20.90
N LEU A 55 9.90 11.64 20.82
CA LEU A 55 9.17 11.41 19.57
C LEU A 55 8.79 12.74 18.89
N CYS A 56 8.24 13.68 19.66
CA CYS A 56 7.88 15.01 19.18
C CYS A 56 9.10 15.79 18.66
N CYS A 57 10.25 15.69 19.34
CA CYS A 57 11.51 16.29 18.90
C CYS A 57 11.99 15.69 17.58
N ARG A 58 11.97 14.36 17.44
CA ARG A 58 12.37 13.66 16.21
C ARG A 58 11.48 13.99 15.02
N LEU A 59 10.20 14.26 15.27
CA LEU A 59 9.21 14.65 14.26
C LEU A 59 9.20 16.16 13.99
N ASN A 60 9.89 16.96 14.80
CA ASN A 60 9.84 18.43 14.78
C ASN A 60 8.41 18.96 14.95
N MET A 61 7.69 18.42 15.93
CA MET A 61 6.31 18.80 16.24
C MET A 61 6.23 20.18 16.87
N ASP A 62 5.28 20.98 16.40
CA ASP A 62 4.88 22.22 17.04
C ASP A 62 4.24 21.96 18.42
N GLU A 63 4.24 22.99 19.25
CA GLU A 63 3.77 22.91 20.63
C GLU A 63 2.26 22.67 20.72
N ALA A 64 1.46 23.18 19.78
CA ALA A 64 0.01 23.01 19.80
C ALA A 64 -0.37 21.55 19.52
N ALA A 65 0.14 20.96 18.44
CA ALA A 65 -0.12 19.56 18.11
C ALA A 65 0.44 18.60 19.17
N ARG A 66 1.59 18.92 19.76
CA ARG A 66 2.17 18.16 20.88
C ARG A 66 1.25 18.15 22.10
N THR A 67 0.80 19.33 22.52
CA THR A 67 -0.06 19.48 23.70
C THR A 67 -1.39 18.77 23.48
N GLU A 68 -2.02 18.97 22.32
CA GLU A 68 -3.28 18.32 21.97
C GLU A 68 -3.16 16.78 21.97
N ALA A 69 -2.12 16.23 21.34
CA ALA A 69 -1.90 14.79 21.32
C ALA A 69 -1.65 14.22 22.72
N TRP A 70 -0.90 14.93 23.56
CA TRP A 70 -0.62 14.49 24.94
C TRP A 70 -1.87 14.51 25.82
N ASP A 71 -2.67 15.57 25.75
CA ASP A 71 -3.91 15.69 26.51
C ASP A 71 -4.95 14.67 26.05
N SER A 72 -5.05 14.44 24.75
CA SER A 72 -5.89 13.37 24.20
C SER A 72 -5.46 12.00 24.72
N TYR A 73 -4.15 11.71 24.77
CA TYR A 73 -3.66 10.45 25.30
C TYR A 73 -3.91 10.28 26.79
N ARG A 74 -3.68 11.33 27.59
CA ARG A 74 -3.96 11.28 29.03
C ARG A 74 -5.44 10.96 29.29
N SER A 75 -6.34 11.67 28.63
CA SER A 75 -7.78 11.44 28.74
C SER A 75 -8.19 10.02 28.34
N MET A 76 -7.61 9.48 27.26
CA MET A 76 -7.88 8.10 26.83
C MET A 76 -7.31 7.07 27.81
N SER A 77 -6.12 7.29 28.37
CA SER A 77 -5.51 6.38 29.34
C SER A 77 -6.24 6.33 30.68
N GLU A 78 -6.97 7.40 31.04
CA GLU A 78 -7.82 7.43 32.22
C GLU A 78 -9.14 6.67 32.00
N SER A 79 -9.67 6.69 30.77
CA SER A 79 -10.98 6.12 30.43
C SER A 79 -10.92 4.69 29.89
N TYR A 80 -9.78 4.27 29.33
CA TYR A 80 -9.62 2.98 28.65
C TYR A 80 -8.31 2.29 29.02
N THR A 81 -8.31 0.96 28.98
CA THR A 81 -7.08 0.16 29.11
C THR A 81 -6.34 0.09 27.77
N LEU A 82 -5.27 0.87 27.64
CA LEU A 82 -4.45 0.92 26.42
C LEU A 82 -3.42 -0.21 26.41
N GLU A 83 -3.74 -1.33 25.75
CA GLU A 83 -2.83 -2.49 25.69
C GLU A 83 -1.66 -2.32 24.71
N GLY A 84 -0.49 -2.87 25.08
CA GLY A 84 0.72 -2.90 24.26
C GLY A 84 1.63 -1.69 24.46
N ASN A 85 2.33 -1.28 23.41
CA ASN A 85 3.30 -0.17 23.48
C ASN A 85 2.59 1.20 23.53
N ASP A 86 2.85 1.97 24.59
CA ASP A 86 2.36 3.34 24.78
C ASP A 86 2.74 4.27 23.62
N LEU A 87 3.96 4.13 23.08
CA LEU A 87 4.46 4.98 22.00
C LEU A 87 3.62 4.84 20.72
N HIS A 88 3.03 3.66 20.50
CA HIS A 88 2.16 3.41 19.35
C HIS A 88 0.80 4.12 19.50
N TRP A 89 0.25 4.17 20.72
CA TRP A 89 -0.96 4.92 21.01
C TRP A 89 -0.73 6.43 20.92
N LEU A 90 0.41 6.90 21.43
CA LEU A 90 0.86 8.28 21.27
C LEU A 90 1.05 8.66 19.79
N ALA A 91 1.53 7.73 18.95
CA ALA A 91 1.62 7.94 17.51
C ALA A 91 0.23 8.12 16.89
N CYS A 92 -0.79 7.35 17.30
CA CYS A 92 -2.18 7.57 16.88
C CYS A 92 -2.69 8.96 17.31
N ALA A 93 -2.45 9.35 18.57
CA ALA A 93 -2.83 10.66 19.08
C ALA A 93 -2.19 11.81 18.26
N LEU A 94 -0.89 11.71 17.98
CA LEU A 94 -0.17 12.66 17.14
C LEU A 94 -0.69 12.69 15.72
N TYR A 95 -0.95 11.53 15.11
CA TYR A 95 -1.50 11.46 13.76
C TYR A 95 -2.82 12.22 13.64
N VAL A 96 -3.69 12.10 14.65
CA VAL A 96 -4.97 12.81 14.72
C VAL A 96 -4.76 14.31 14.91
N ALA A 97 -3.93 14.71 15.88
CA ALA A 97 -3.64 16.13 16.16
C ALA A 97 -3.06 16.85 14.92
N CYS A 98 -2.17 16.20 14.18
CA CYS A 98 -1.58 16.75 12.95
C CYS A 98 -2.59 16.93 11.80
N ARG A 99 -3.71 16.19 11.82
CA ARG A 99 -4.68 16.13 10.71
C ARG A 99 -6.01 16.78 11.03
N LYS A 100 -6.24 17.18 12.29
CA LYS A 100 -7.33 18.09 12.61
C LYS A 100 -7.10 19.43 11.90
N SER A 101 -8.17 19.98 11.34
CA SER A 101 -8.11 21.19 10.53
C SER A 101 -7.62 22.37 11.37
N VAL A 102 -6.54 23.02 10.94
CA VAL A 102 -6.10 24.28 11.55
C VAL A 102 -6.71 25.43 10.73
N PRO A 103 -7.39 26.41 11.35
CA PRO A 103 -7.87 27.58 10.64
C PRO A 103 -6.68 28.36 10.07
N THR A 104 -6.64 28.61 8.74
CA THR A 104 -5.60 29.48 8.16
C THR A 104 -6.06 30.94 8.08
N VAL A 105 -5.11 31.88 8.14
CA VAL A 105 -5.32 33.34 8.14
C VAL A 105 -6.00 33.84 6.85
N SER A 106 -5.96 33.06 5.76
CA SER A 106 -6.83 33.22 4.59
C SER A 106 -7.95 32.18 4.66
N LYS A 107 -9.21 32.61 4.42
CA LYS A 107 -10.44 31.79 4.43
C LYS A 107 -10.27 30.44 3.72
N GLY A 108 -9.83 29.44 4.46
CA GLY A 108 -9.56 28.07 4.02
C GLY A 108 -9.16 27.26 5.25
N THR A 109 -9.53 25.98 5.25
CA THR A 109 -9.02 25.01 6.22
C THR A 109 -7.83 24.32 5.55
N ALA A 110 -6.62 24.52 6.07
CA ALA A 110 -5.51 23.64 5.72
C ALA A 110 -5.52 22.48 6.74
N GLU A 111 -5.47 21.23 6.27
CA GLU A 111 -5.10 20.13 7.17
C GLU A 111 -3.71 20.46 7.75
N GLY A 112 -3.54 20.29 9.06
CA GLY A 112 -2.43 20.82 9.87
C GLY A 112 -1.04 20.34 9.47
N ASN A 113 -0.06 20.53 10.35
CA ASN A 113 1.35 20.18 10.11
C ASN A 113 1.48 18.73 9.61
N TYR A 114 1.68 18.57 8.29
CA TYR A 114 1.67 17.27 7.62
C TYR A 114 2.91 16.45 8.02
N VAL A 115 2.84 15.76 9.16
CA VAL A 115 3.78 14.69 9.46
C VAL A 115 3.50 13.55 8.50
N SER A 116 4.49 13.19 7.69
CA SER A 116 4.43 11.98 6.86
C SER A 116 4.19 10.77 7.75
N LEU A 117 3.15 9.98 7.46
CA LEU A 117 2.85 8.74 8.17
C LEU A 117 4.08 7.82 8.22
N THR A 118 4.83 7.72 7.11
CA THR A 118 6.07 6.94 7.06
C THR A 118 7.11 7.41 8.09
N ARG A 119 7.22 8.72 8.31
CA ARG A 119 8.15 9.28 9.30
C ARG A 119 7.65 8.99 10.72
N LEU A 120 6.36 9.17 10.98
CA LEU A 120 5.73 8.83 12.26
C LEU A 120 5.97 7.37 12.65
N LEU A 121 5.74 6.44 11.72
CA LEU A 121 5.92 5.00 11.93
C LEU A 121 7.38 4.63 12.18
N ARG A 122 8.31 5.20 11.41
CA ARG A 122 9.75 5.00 11.65
C ARG A 122 10.21 5.54 12.99
N CYS A 123 9.64 6.66 13.44
CA CYS A 123 9.99 7.25 14.73
C CYS A 123 9.38 6.51 15.91
N SER A 124 8.19 5.93 15.74
CA SER A 124 7.51 5.13 16.77
C SER A 124 7.85 3.64 16.73
N GLU A 125 8.65 3.19 15.76
CA GLU A 125 9.02 1.78 15.53
C GLU A 125 7.79 0.87 15.33
N GLN A 126 6.72 1.44 14.80
CA GLN A 126 5.44 0.76 14.59
C GLN A 126 5.28 0.34 13.13
N SER A 127 4.89 -0.91 12.88
CA SER A 127 4.54 -1.32 11.52
C SER A 127 3.25 -0.65 11.06
N LEU A 128 3.08 -0.50 9.75
CA LEU A 128 1.89 0.13 9.18
C LEU A 128 0.60 -0.66 9.51
N ILE A 129 0.69 -2.00 9.60
CA ILE A 129 -0.45 -2.86 9.97
C ILE A 129 -0.83 -2.64 11.44
N GLU A 130 0.15 -2.62 12.35
CA GLU A 130 -0.09 -2.33 13.77
C GLU A 130 -0.67 -0.93 13.96
N PHE A 131 -0.26 0.04 13.14
CA PHE A 131 -0.83 1.37 13.12
C PHE A 131 -2.30 1.36 12.77
N PHE A 132 -2.73 0.77 11.66
CA PHE A 132 -4.15 0.75 11.32
C PHE A 132 -5.00 0.02 12.37
N ASN A 133 -4.49 -1.08 12.94
CA ASN A 133 -5.19 -1.80 14.01
C ASN A 133 -5.41 -0.94 15.27
N LYS A 134 -4.40 -0.17 15.69
CA LYS A 134 -4.51 0.75 16.83
C LYS A 134 -5.31 2.01 16.48
N MET A 135 -5.14 2.54 15.28
CA MET A 135 -5.83 3.74 14.80
C MET A 135 -7.34 3.53 14.75
N LYS A 136 -7.83 2.36 14.31
CA LYS A 136 -9.26 2.01 14.36
C LYS A 136 -9.83 2.07 15.78
N LYS A 137 -9.15 1.43 16.74
CA LYS A 137 -9.54 1.48 18.16
C LYS A 137 -9.50 2.92 18.68
N TRP A 138 -8.48 3.70 18.30
CA TRP A 138 -8.36 5.09 18.70
C TRP A 138 -9.48 5.98 18.13
N GLU A 139 -9.83 5.78 16.85
CA GLU A 139 -10.94 6.46 16.18
C GLU A 139 -12.27 6.23 16.90
N GLU A 140 -12.50 4.99 17.36
CA GLU A 140 -13.67 4.61 18.16
C GLU A 140 -13.65 5.26 19.55
N MET A 141 -12.56 5.09 20.30
CA MET A 141 -12.41 5.62 21.67
C MET A 141 -12.51 7.15 21.72
N ALA A 142 -11.86 7.83 20.78
CA ALA A 142 -11.85 9.30 20.69
C ALA A 142 -13.08 9.87 19.97
N ASN A 143 -14.03 9.02 19.55
CA ASN A 143 -15.24 9.37 18.83
C ASN A 143 -14.98 10.32 17.63
N LEU A 144 -14.02 9.95 16.78
CA LEU A 144 -13.61 10.82 15.67
C LEU A 144 -14.71 10.92 14.59
N PRO A 145 -14.81 12.07 13.89
CA PRO A 145 -15.81 12.26 12.83
C PRO A 145 -15.70 11.22 11.71
N GLN A 146 -16.84 10.87 11.11
CA GLN A 146 -16.93 9.87 10.04
C GLN A 146 -15.97 10.16 8.88
N ASP A 147 -15.91 11.42 8.43
CA ASP A 147 -14.98 11.86 7.36
C ASP A 147 -13.51 11.55 7.67
N PHE A 148 -13.10 11.56 8.95
CA PHE A 148 -11.74 11.22 9.35
C PHE A 148 -11.51 9.70 9.23
N ARG A 149 -12.46 8.92 9.77
CA ARG A 149 -12.42 7.44 9.72
C ARG A 149 -12.35 6.96 8.26
N GLU A 150 -13.19 7.50 7.39
CA GLU A 150 -13.19 7.16 5.95
C GLU A 150 -11.85 7.48 5.27
N ARG A 151 -11.17 8.57 5.65
CA ARG A 151 -9.83 8.89 5.11
C ARG A 151 -8.79 7.88 5.56
N THR A 152 -8.81 7.46 6.83
CA THR A 152 -7.90 6.44 7.35
C THR A 152 -8.17 5.07 6.72
N GLU A 153 -9.43 4.65 6.63
CA GLU A 153 -9.84 3.41 5.98
C GLU A 153 -9.44 3.37 4.50
N ARG A 154 -9.64 4.49 3.78
CA ARG A 154 -9.20 4.60 2.39
C ARG A 154 -7.68 4.45 2.28
N LEU A 155 -6.91 5.04 3.19
CA LEU A 155 -5.45 4.91 3.20
C LEU A 155 -5.02 3.45 3.44
N GLU A 156 -5.64 2.75 4.37
CA GLU A 156 -5.40 1.33 4.65
C GLU A 156 -5.75 0.45 3.44
N ARG A 157 -6.92 0.68 2.83
CA ARG A 157 -7.36 -0.05 1.64
C ARG A 157 -6.38 0.16 0.48
N ASN A 158 -5.98 1.41 0.25
CA ASN A 158 -5.04 1.75 -0.82
C ASN A 158 -3.67 1.07 -0.64
N PHE A 159 -3.19 1.00 0.60
CA PHE A 159 -1.97 0.26 0.94
C PHE A 159 -2.15 -1.25 0.70
N THR A 160 -3.25 -1.83 1.20
CA THR A 160 -3.55 -3.26 1.05
C THR A 160 -3.60 -3.66 -0.42
N VAL A 161 -4.30 -2.89 -1.25
CA VAL A 161 -4.33 -3.09 -2.71
C VAL A 161 -2.92 -3.05 -3.27
N SER A 162 -2.14 -2.00 -2.98
CA SER A 162 -0.76 -1.86 -3.49
C SER A 162 0.14 -3.03 -3.06
N ALA A 163 0.00 -3.52 -1.82
CA ALA A 163 0.77 -4.66 -1.31
C ALA A 163 0.41 -5.97 -2.03
N VAL A 164 -0.87 -6.21 -2.30
CA VAL A 164 -1.32 -7.39 -3.07
C VAL A 164 -0.84 -7.30 -4.52
N ILE A 165 -0.93 -6.11 -5.13
CA ILE A 165 -0.45 -5.89 -6.49
C ILE A 165 1.07 -6.06 -6.58
N PHE A 166 1.85 -5.63 -5.59
CA PHE A 166 3.30 -5.82 -5.58
C PHE A 166 3.70 -7.30 -5.60
N LYS A 167 2.97 -8.14 -4.84
CA LYS A 167 3.17 -9.60 -4.86
C LYS A 167 2.90 -10.22 -6.23
N LYS A 168 2.04 -9.61 -7.05
CA LYS A 168 1.80 -10.02 -8.44
C LYS A 168 2.81 -9.42 -9.40
N TYR A 169 3.28 -8.21 -9.14
CA TYR A 169 4.22 -7.50 -9.99
C TYR A 169 5.53 -8.26 -10.19
N GLU A 170 6.12 -8.79 -9.12
CA GLU A 170 7.41 -9.48 -9.19
C GLU A 170 7.43 -10.68 -10.15
N PRO A 171 6.54 -11.70 -10.03
CA PRO A 171 6.55 -12.83 -10.96
C PRO A 171 6.21 -12.42 -12.40
N ILE A 172 5.28 -11.47 -12.60
CA ILE A 172 4.95 -10.98 -13.94
C ILE A 172 6.15 -10.28 -14.58
N PHE A 173 6.87 -9.47 -13.80
CA PHE A 173 8.06 -8.79 -14.27
C PHE A 173 9.16 -9.77 -14.67
N GLN A 174 9.37 -10.83 -13.89
CA GLN A 174 10.37 -11.88 -14.20
C GLN A 174 10.01 -12.72 -15.44
N ASP A 175 8.71 -12.83 -15.76
CA ASP A 175 8.29 -13.46 -17.01
C ASP A 175 8.64 -12.60 -18.23
N ILE A 176 8.63 -11.26 -18.09
CA ILE A 176 8.86 -10.30 -19.18
C ILE A 176 10.35 -9.93 -19.33
N PHE A 177 11.04 -9.71 -18.21
CA PHE A 177 12.41 -9.23 -18.12
C PHE A 177 13.32 -10.30 -17.52
N LYS A 178 14.63 -10.20 -17.76
CA LYS A 178 15.57 -11.13 -17.13
C LYS A 178 15.55 -10.97 -15.61
N TYR A 179 15.89 -12.04 -14.89
CA TYR A 179 16.07 -11.92 -13.45
C TYR A 179 17.20 -10.92 -13.15
N PRO A 180 17.02 -9.98 -12.21
CA PRO A 180 18.14 -9.18 -11.71
C PRO A 180 19.11 -10.12 -11.01
N GLN A 181 20.11 -10.64 -11.72
CA GLN A 181 21.26 -11.23 -11.05
C GLN A 181 21.88 -10.12 -10.21
N GLU A 182 22.39 -10.43 -9.01
CA GLU A 182 23.07 -9.45 -8.15
C GLU A 182 24.12 -8.69 -8.97
N GLU A 183 23.75 -7.50 -9.45
CA GLU A 183 24.63 -6.66 -10.23
C GLU A 183 25.66 -6.11 -9.26
N GLN A 184 26.94 -6.34 -9.54
CA GLN A 184 28.01 -5.73 -8.76
C GLN A 184 27.78 -4.20 -8.69
N PRO A 185 27.98 -3.56 -7.52
CA PRO A 185 27.78 -2.14 -7.35
C PRO A 185 28.50 -1.36 -8.47
N ARG A 186 27.74 -0.61 -9.27
CA ARG A 186 28.30 0.22 -10.34
C ARG A 186 29.34 1.16 -9.73
N GLN A 187 30.61 1.01 -10.13
CA GLN A 187 31.66 1.96 -9.74
C GLN A 187 31.25 3.36 -10.22
N GLN A 188 31.22 4.34 -9.31
CA GLN A 188 31.00 5.74 -9.66
C GLN A 188 32.13 6.21 -10.58
N ARG A 189 31.89 6.20 -11.90
CA ARG A 189 32.82 6.78 -12.87
C ARG A 189 32.50 8.25 -13.08
N GLY A 190 33.55 9.05 -13.21
CA GLY A 190 33.48 10.51 -13.25
C GLY A 190 32.54 11.07 -14.33
N ARG A 191 32.05 12.28 -14.05
CA ARG A 191 31.00 13.09 -14.72
C ARG A 191 31.10 13.28 -16.25
N LYS A 192 32.09 12.70 -16.94
CA LYS A 192 32.34 12.82 -18.39
C LYS A 192 32.04 11.55 -19.20
N GLN A 193 31.66 10.44 -18.56
CA GLN A 193 31.36 9.20 -19.28
C GLN A 193 29.87 9.15 -19.68
N ARG A 194 29.61 8.84 -20.96
CA ARG A 194 28.30 8.59 -21.59
C ARG A 194 27.31 7.99 -20.57
N ARG A 195 26.15 8.64 -20.37
CA ARG A 195 25.09 8.16 -19.45
C ARG A 195 24.86 6.65 -19.71
N GLN A 196 24.92 5.85 -18.65
CA GLN A 196 24.88 4.40 -18.78
C GLN A 196 23.47 3.93 -19.19
N PRO A 197 23.36 2.85 -19.98
CA PRO A 197 22.07 2.19 -20.20
C PRO A 197 21.42 1.77 -18.88
N CYS A 198 20.08 1.77 -18.87
CA CYS A 198 19.30 1.29 -17.74
C CYS A 198 19.55 -0.21 -17.49
N THR A 199 19.52 -0.63 -16.23
CA THR A 199 19.54 -2.05 -15.84
C THR A 199 18.14 -2.60 -15.65
N VAL A 200 18.05 -3.93 -15.54
CA VAL A 200 16.80 -4.59 -15.21
C VAL A 200 16.30 -4.18 -13.82
N SER A 201 17.21 -4.04 -12.85
CA SER A 201 16.86 -3.55 -11.51
C SER A 201 16.30 -2.13 -11.57
N GLU A 202 16.93 -1.23 -12.31
CA GLU A 202 16.43 0.15 -12.46
C GLU A 202 15.04 0.18 -13.14
N ILE A 203 14.81 -0.66 -14.14
CA ILE A 203 13.50 -0.80 -14.80
C ILE A 203 12.45 -1.37 -13.84
N PHE A 204 12.82 -2.35 -13.00
CA PHE A 204 11.93 -2.90 -11.98
C PHE A 204 11.43 -1.81 -11.01
N HIS A 205 12.34 -0.97 -10.52
CA HIS A 205 11.96 0.14 -9.63
C HIS A 205 11.14 1.19 -10.38
N PHE A 206 11.60 1.60 -11.57
CA PHE A 206 10.93 2.62 -12.36
C PHE A 206 9.48 2.24 -12.71
N CYS A 207 9.26 1.00 -13.20
CA CYS A 207 7.92 0.54 -13.58
C CYS A 207 6.98 0.51 -12.37
N TRP A 208 7.46 0.09 -11.20
CA TRP A 208 6.68 0.11 -9.97
C TRP A 208 6.33 1.55 -9.54
N VAL A 209 7.30 2.45 -9.56
CA VAL A 209 7.08 3.87 -9.20
C VAL A 209 6.10 4.53 -10.17
N LEU A 210 6.24 4.29 -11.47
CA LEU A 210 5.32 4.80 -12.49
C LEU A 210 3.88 4.31 -12.25
N PHE A 211 3.72 3.02 -11.93
CA PHE A 211 2.44 2.44 -11.55
C PHE A 211 1.84 3.12 -10.31
N ILE A 212 2.60 3.27 -9.22
CA ILE A 212 2.12 3.91 -7.99
C ILE A 212 1.73 5.37 -8.26
N TYR A 213 2.53 6.09 -9.07
CA TYR A 213 2.26 7.47 -9.44
C TYR A 213 0.95 7.60 -10.23
N ALA A 214 0.73 6.73 -11.22
CA ALA A 214 -0.52 6.67 -11.98
C ALA A 214 -1.71 6.28 -11.10
N LYS A 215 -1.57 5.25 -10.27
CA LYS A 215 -2.61 4.77 -9.34
C LYS A 215 -3.11 5.90 -8.44
N GLY A 216 -2.20 6.71 -7.89
CA GLY A 216 -2.54 7.83 -7.01
C GLY A 216 -3.38 8.95 -7.67
N ASN A 217 -3.47 8.97 -9.01
CA ASN A 217 -4.25 9.97 -9.74
C ASN A 217 -5.68 9.54 -10.05
N PHE A 218 -6.06 8.30 -9.74
CA PHE A 218 -7.36 7.73 -10.10
C PHE A 218 -8.04 7.08 -8.88
N PRO A 219 -8.77 7.84 -8.06
CA PRO A 219 -9.44 7.29 -6.86
C PRO A 219 -10.35 6.09 -7.14
N MET A 220 -11.03 6.08 -8.29
CA MET A 220 -11.91 4.98 -8.72
C MET A 220 -11.15 3.69 -9.08
N ILE A 221 -9.88 3.79 -9.43
CA ILE A 221 -9.01 2.64 -9.74
C ILE A 221 -8.20 2.25 -8.50
N SER A 222 -7.76 3.24 -7.70
CA SER A 222 -6.77 3.05 -6.64
C SER A 222 -7.23 2.16 -5.50
N ASP A 223 -8.54 2.12 -5.27
CA ASP A 223 -9.14 1.39 -4.16
C ASP A 223 -9.72 0.04 -4.60
N ASP A 224 -9.76 -0.20 -5.91
CA ASP A 224 -10.23 -1.44 -6.51
C ASP A 224 -9.06 -2.32 -6.95
N LEU A 225 -9.03 -3.55 -6.44
CA LEU A 225 -7.92 -4.47 -6.68
C LEU A 225 -7.80 -4.86 -8.15
N VAL A 226 -8.94 -5.11 -8.82
CA VAL A 226 -8.98 -5.63 -10.19
C VAL A 226 -8.54 -4.54 -11.18
N ASN A 227 -9.11 -3.34 -11.09
CA ASN A 227 -8.73 -2.20 -11.91
C ASN A 227 -7.27 -1.78 -11.65
N SER A 228 -6.81 -1.80 -10.39
CA SER A 228 -5.39 -1.56 -10.08
C SER A 228 -4.48 -2.62 -10.71
N TYR A 229 -4.92 -3.87 -10.78
CA TYR A 229 -4.18 -4.93 -11.44
C TYR A 229 -4.05 -4.71 -12.95
N HIS A 230 -5.14 -4.37 -13.63
CA HIS A 230 -5.08 -4.05 -15.06
C HIS A 230 -4.28 -2.77 -15.36
N LEU A 231 -4.29 -1.79 -14.46
CA LEU A 231 -3.42 -0.60 -14.53
C LEU A 231 -1.93 -1.01 -14.46
N LEU A 232 -1.57 -1.96 -13.60
CA LEU A 232 -0.22 -2.53 -13.55
C LEU A 232 0.16 -3.18 -14.88
N LEU A 233 -0.74 -3.97 -15.49
CA LEU A 233 -0.49 -4.58 -16.80
C LEU A 233 -0.25 -3.53 -17.90
N CYS A 234 -0.95 -2.39 -17.82
CA CYS A 234 -0.70 -1.25 -18.74
C CYS A 234 0.68 -0.63 -18.54
N ALA A 235 1.16 -0.54 -17.29
CA ALA A 235 2.50 -0.07 -16.98
C ALA A 235 3.58 -1.00 -17.55
N LEU A 236 3.41 -2.30 -17.32
CA LEU A 236 4.31 -3.33 -17.84
C LEU A 236 4.34 -3.36 -19.37
N ASP A 237 3.19 -3.24 -20.02
CA ASP A 237 3.09 -3.14 -21.49
C ASP A 237 3.90 -1.95 -22.04
N LEU A 238 3.74 -0.77 -21.44
CA LEU A 238 4.46 0.44 -21.87
C LEU A 238 5.98 0.30 -21.69
N VAL A 239 6.39 -0.19 -20.52
CA VAL A 239 7.81 -0.36 -20.18
C VAL A 239 8.44 -1.44 -21.04
N TYR A 240 7.74 -2.54 -21.31
CA TYR A 240 8.18 -3.59 -22.23
C TYR A 240 8.39 -3.06 -23.66
N GLY A 241 7.39 -2.34 -24.19
CA GLY A 241 7.48 -1.74 -25.52
C GLY A 241 8.68 -0.79 -25.66
N ASN A 242 8.97 -0.02 -24.61
CA ASN A 242 10.14 0.86 -24.56
C ASN A 242 11.46 0.10 -24.40
N ALA A 243 11.51 -0.95 -23.60
CA ALA A 243 12.71 -1.75 -23.39
C ALA A 243 13.17 -2.44 -24.69
N LEU A 244 12.24 -2.80 -25.58
CA LEU A 244 12.56 -3.36 -26.90
C LEU A 244 13.20 -2.34 -27.86
N GLN A 245 13.01 -1.05 -27.60
CA GLN A 245 13.62 0.04 -28.37
C GLN A 245 15.02 0.42 -27.85
N CYS A 246 15.38 -0.02 -26.63
CA CYS A 246 16.71 0.21 -26.07
C CYS A 246 17.80 -0.55 -26.85
N SER A 247 18.98 0.06 -26.99
CA SER A 247 20.12 -0.58 -27.64
C SER A 247 20.62 -1.83 -26.90
N ASN A 248 20.42 -1.89 -25.58
CA ASN A 248 20.76 -3.02 -24.71
C ASN A 248 19.57 -3.97 -24.46
N ARG A 249 18.51 -3.97 -25.29
CA ARG A 249 17.30 -4.81 -25.10
C ARG A 249 17.58 -6.29 -24.80
N LYS A 250 18.65 -6.86 -25.38
CA LYS A 250 19.05 -8.26 -25.19
C LYS A 250 19.51 -8.56 -23.77
N GLU A 251 19.93 -7.55 -23.02
CA GLU A 251 20.30 -7.64 -21.61
C GLU A 251 19.09 -7.45 -20.70
N LEU A 252 18.05 -6.77 -21.19
CA LEU A 252 16.87 -6.40 -20.42
C LEU A 252 15.75 -7.46 -20.48
N VAL A 253 15.37 -7.86 -21.70
CA VAL A 253 14.17 -8.66 -21.95
C VAL A 253 14.45 -10.15 -21.81
N ASN A 254 13.51 -10.88 -21.21
CA ASN A 254 13.57 -12.33 -21.12
C ASN A 254 13.33 -12.94 -22.52
N PRO A 255 14.30 -13.69 -23.08
CA PRO A 255 14.16 -14.29 -24.41
C PRO A 255 13.08 -15.38 -24.48
N ASN A 256 12.64 -15.92 -23.35
CA ASN A 256 11.58 -16.93 -23.28
C ASN A 256 10.18 -16.32 -23.18
N PHE A 257 10.08 -14.99 -23.06
CA PHE A 257 8.79 -14.32 -22.99
C PHE A 257 8.07 -14.41 -24.33
N LYS A 258 6.94 -15.14 -24.34
CA LYS A 258 6.09 -15.33 -25.54
C LYS A 258 5.22 -14.11 -25.86
N GLY A 259 5.74 -12.90 -25.65
CA GLY A 259 5.06 -11.63 -25.91
C GLY A 259 5.22 -11.11 -27.34
N LEU A 260 6.21 -11.62 -28.08
CA LEU A 260 6.46 -11.29 -29.47
C LEU A 260 6.17 -12.51 -30.36
N SER A 261 5.68 -12.26 -31.58
CA SER A 261 5.72 -13.26 -32.64
C SER A 261 7.18 -13.69 -32.89
N GLU A 262 7.39 -14.92 -33.35
CA GLU A 262 8.71 -15.60 -33.42
C GLU A 262 9.83 -14.80 -34.14
N ASP A 263 9.48 -13.78 -34.93
CA ASP A 263 10.40 -12.89 -35.64
C ASP A 263 11.11 -11.82 -34.77
N GLY A 264 10.65 -11.58 -33.53
CA GLY A 264 11.21 -10.55 -32.62
C GLY A 264 12.64 -10.83 -32.13
N HIS A 265 13.09 -12.08 -32.23
CA HIS A 265 14.42 -12.54 -31.83
C HIS A 265 15.41 -12.65 -32.99
N ALA A 266 14.98 -12.35 -34.22
CA ALA A 266 15.85 -12.37 -35.39
C ALA A 266 17.00 -11.36 -35.24
N LYS A 267 18.20 -11.74 -35.72
CA LYS A 267 19.41 -10.89 -35.70
C LYS A 267 19.20 -9.52 -36.37
N ASP A 268 18.17 -9.39 -37.20
CA ASP A 268 17.84 -8.21 -38.00
C ASP A 268 16.52 -7.51 -37.60
N PHE A 269 16.01 -7.72 -36.37
CA PHE A 269 14.82 -6.99 -35.90
C PHE A 269 15.09 -5.48 -35.84
N LYS A 270 14.64 -4.77 -36.88
CA LYS A 270 14.50 -3.32 -36.92
C LYS A 270 13.37 -2.95 -35.96
N PRO A 271 13.63 -2.17 -34.90
CA PRO A 271 12.55 -1.63 -34.09
C PRO A 271 11.59 -0.87 -35.02
N SER A 272 10.31 -1.24 -35.02
CA SER A 272 9.28 -0.40 -35.62
C SER A 272 9.27 0.97 -34.94
N SER A 273 8.82 2.00 -35.66
CA SER A 273 8.64 3.35 -35.09
C SER A 273 7.71 3.34 -33.88
N ASP A 274 6.73 2.44 -33.89
CA ASP A 274 5.78 2.26 -32.80
C ASP A 274 6.17 1.06 -31.93
N PRO A 275 6.17 1.20 -30.59
CA PRO A 275 6.44 0.10 -29.68
C PRO A 275 5.31 -0.95 -29.75
N PRO A 276 5.62 -2.24 -29.63
CA PRO A 276 4.60 -3.28 -29.64
C PRO A 276 3.69 -3.16 -28.39
N CYS A 277 2.42 -3.47 -28.59
CA CYS A 277 1.41 -3.54 -27.53
C CYS A 277 1.13 -5.01 -27.23
N VAL A 278 1.43 -5.48 -26.02
CA VAL A 278 1.31 -6.88 -25.57
C VAL A 278 0.22 -7.07 -24.52
N ILE A 279 -0.62 -6.07 -24.26
CA ILE A 279 -1.64 -6.09 -23.21
C ILE A 279 -2.55 -7.34 -23.25
N GLU A 280 -2.97 -7.80 -24.44
CA GLU A 280 -3.77 -9.02 -24.58
C GLU A 280 -3.02 -10.26 -24.13
N LYS A 281 -1.73 -10.33 -24.48
CA LYS A 281 -0.89 -11.45 -24.11
C LYS A 281 -0.60 -11.46 -22.61
N LEU A 282 -0.34 -10.29 -22.03
CA LEU A 282 -0.20 -10.14 -20.57
C LEU A 282 -1.48 -10.59 -19.85
N CYS A 283 -2.65 -10.18 -20.35
CA CYS A 283 -3.92 -10.63 -19.79
C CYS A 283 -4.09 -12.15 -19.91
N SER A 284 -3.76 -12.75 -21.07
CA SER A 284 -3.86 -14.19 -21.26
C SER A 284 -2.89 -15.01 -20.40
N LEU A 285 -1.69 -14.50 -20.13
CA LEU A 285 -0.68 -15.21 -19.34
C LEU A 285 -0.85 -15.03 -17.83
N HIS A 286 -1.46 -13.92 -17.41
CA HIS A 286 -1.54 -13.54 -16.00
C HIS A 286 -2.99 -13.24 -15.58
N ASP A 287 -3.97 -13.95 -16.14
CA ASP A 287 -5.37 -13.92 -15.71
C ASP A 287 -5.98 -12.50 -15.68
N GLY A 288 -5.59 -11.65 -16.63
CA GLY A 288 -6.17 -10.32 -16.83
C GLY A 288 -7.45 -10.36 -17.67
N LEU A 289 -8.34 -9.40 -17.45
CA LEU A 289 -9.58 -9.24 -18.21
C LEU A 289 -9.30 -8.32 -19.39
N VAL A 290 -9.22 -8.91 -20.59
CA VAL A 290 -8.73 -8.21 -21.79
C VAL A 290 -9.53 -6.94 -22.10
N LEU A 291 -10.86 -6.99 -22.01
CA LEU A 291 -11.71 -5.84 -22.33
C LEU A 291 -11.54 -4.71 -21.32
N GLU A 292 -11.47 -5.04 -20.03
CA GLU A 292 -11.27 -4.06 -18.95
C GLU A 292 -9.87 -3.44 -19.03
N ALA A 293 -8.83 -4.27 -19.23
CA ALA A 293 -7.47 -3.79 -19.38
C ALA A 293 -7.31 -2.86 -20.60
N LYS A 294 -7.96 -3.17 -21.73
CA LYS A 294 -8.00 -2.27 -22.89
C LYS A 294 -8.72 -0.96 -22.57
N GLY A 295 -9.84 -1.03 -21.84
CA GLY A 295 -10.59 0.14 -21.40
C GLY A 295 -9.74 1.06 -20.50
N ILE A 296 -9.07 0.50 -19.50
CA ILE A 296 -8.15 1.24 -18.63
C ILE A 296 -6.99 1.84 -19.43
N LYS A 297 -6.41 1.06 -20.35
CA LYS A 297 -5.33 1.52 -21.20
C LYS A 297 -5.71 2.76 -22.02
N GLU A 298 -6.88 2.73 -22.64
CA GLU A 298 -7.32 3.78 -23.56
C GLU A 298 -7.82 5.03 -22.83
N HIS A 299 -8.62 4.86 -21.77
CA HIS A 299 -9.34 5.97 -21.14
C HIS A 299 -8.61 6.58 -19.94
N PHE A 300 -7.70 5.84 -19.31
CA PHE A 300 -7.00 6.30 -18.10
C PHE A 300 -5.49 6.37 -18.32
N TRP A 301 -4.87 5.25 -18.70
CA TRP A 301 -3.41 5.14 -18.79
C TRP A 301 -2.81 6.05 -19.87
N LYS A 302 -3.23 5.90 -21.14
CA LYS A 302 -2.68 6.69 -22.25
C LYS A 302 -2.83 8.22 -22.04
N PRO A 303 -4.01 8.77 -21.68
CA PRO A 303 -4.16 10.19 -21.40
C PRO A 303 -3.26 10.67 -20.26
N TYR A 304 -3.06 9.82 -19.25
CA TYR A 304 -2.21 10.17 -18.11
C TYR A 304 -0.73 10.21 -18.48
N ILE A 305 -0.23 9.21 -19.19
CA ILE A 305 1.16 9.19 -19.64
C ILE A 305 1.45 10.40 -20.54
N ARG A 306 0.55 10.74 -21.47
CA ARG A 306 0.66 11.98 -22.27
C ARG A 306 0.79 13.22 -21.39
N ARG A 307 -0.05 13.34 -20.37
CA ARG A 307 0.04 14.43 -19.39
C ARG A 307 1.39 14.49 -18.67
N LEU A 308 2.04 13.36 -18.40
CA LEU A 308 3.38 13.35 -17.80
C LEU A 308 4.44 13.93 -18.76
N TYR A 309 4.35 13.61 -20.05
CA TYR A 309 5.20 14.20 -21.08
C TYR A 309 4.96 15.71 -21.22
N GLU A 310 3.69 16.13 -21.34
CA GLU A 310 3.29 17.54 -21.46
C GLU A 310 3.81 18.38 -20.28
N LYS A 311 3.72 17.84 -19.05
CA LYS A 311 4.22 18.49 -17.84
C LYS A 311 5.73 18.35 -17.63
N LYS A 312 6.45 17.70 -18.56
CA LYS A 312 7.89 17.38 -18.48
C LYS A 312 8.27 16.61 -17.21
N LEU A 313 7.32 15.86 -16.66
CA LEU A 313 7.53 14.92 -15.56
C LEU A 313 8.10 13.59 -16.07
N LEU A 314 7.89 13.27 -17.35
CA LEU A 314 8.49 12.14 -18.04
C LEU A 314 9.14 12.63 -19.34
N LYS A 315 10.45 12.42 -19.49
CA LYS A 315 11.21 12.83 -20.68
C LYS A 315 11.29 11.71 -21.71
N GLY A 316 11.14 12.07 -22.98
CA GLY A 316 11.23 11.15 -24.13
C GLY A 316 10.48 11.71 -25.34
N LYS A 317 9.99 10.82 -26.21
CA LYS A 317 9.22 11.15 -27.42
C LYS A 317 7.73 11.05 -27.13
N GLU A 318 7.06 12.20 -27.06
CA GLU A 318 5.64 12.30 -26.72
C GLU A 318 4.73 11.65 -27.78
N GLU A 319 5.07 11.78 -29.06
CA GLU A 319 4.27 11.32 -30.21
C GLU A 319 3.87 9.85 -30.11
N ASN A 320 4.79 8.98 -29.69
CA ASN A 320 4.60 7.54 -29.55
C ASN A 320 4.76 7.03 -28.11
N LEU A 321 4.89 7.93 -27.12
CA LEU A 321 5.13 7.61 -25.70
C LEU A 321 6.38 6.72 -25.50
N THR A 322 7.48 7.08 -26.17
CA THR A 322 8.72 6.31 -26.13
C THR A 322 9.92 7.08 -25.61
N GLY A 323 11.08 6.43 -25.55
CA GLY A 323 12.37 7.06 -25.29
C GLY A 323 12.65 7.36 -23.82
N PHE A 324 11.73 7.06 -22.90
CA PHE A 324 11.93 7.38 -21.47
C PHE A 324 12.96 6.48 -20.78
N LEU A 325 13.27 5.31 -21.38
CA LEU A 325 14.35 4.42 -20.96
C LEU A 325 15.69 4.69 -21.66
N GLU A 326 15.75 5.65 -22.59
CA GLU A 326 17.02 6.00 -23.24
C GLU A 326 17.99 6.62 -22.21
N PRO A 327 19.31 6.33 -22.28
CA PRO A 327 20.27 6.83 -21.29
C PRO A 327 20.26 8.36 -21.12
N GLY A 328 19.90 9.08 -22.19
CA GLY A 328 19.74 10.54 -22.18
C GLY A 328 18.59 11.02 -21.29
N ASN A 329 17.49 10.27 -21.20
CA ASN A 329 16.28 10.67 -20.48
C ASN A 329 16.16 9.99 -19.12
N PHE A 330 16.56 8.71 -19.04
CA PHE A 330 16.26 7.85 -17.90
C PHE A 330 16.86 8.34 -16.58
N GLY A 331 18.10 8.87 -16.60
CA GLY A 331 18.72 9.42 -15.40
C GLY A 331 18.01 10.64 -14.81
N GLU A 332 17.11 11.29 -15.57
CA GLU A 332 16.28 12.40 -15.10
C GLU A 332 14.84 11.97 -14.80
N ASN A 333 14.46 10.76 -15.20
CA ASN A 333 13.15 10.15 -14.97
C ASN A 333 13.12 9.24 -13.72
N LEU A 334 14.29 8.91 -13.15
CA LEU A 334 14.45 8.04 -11.97
C LEU A 334 14.08 8.72 -10.65
#